data_AF-A0A9X5S9G1-F1
#
_entry.id   AF-A0A9X5S9G1-F1
#
_cell.length_a   1.000
_cell.length_b   1.000
_cell.length_c   1.000
_cell.angle_alpha   90.00
_cell.angle_beta   90.00
_cell.angle_gamma   90.00
#
_symmetry.space_group_name_H-M   'P 1'
#
loop_
_entity.id
_entity.type
_entity.pdbx_description
1 polymer ?
#
loop_
_entity_poly.entity_id
_entity_poly.type
_entity_poly.pdbx_seq_one_letter_code
_entity_poly.pdbx_strand_id
1 'polypeptide(L)'
;MNPFISKIEITNFRSIENCVIDLNNITVFSGSNDAGKSNILKALNLFFNGETDYGVAFNFYDDKCHLINEEKITISLTINQKLKRKNKGREYSIFKYTKKWDKSGFLANDSGPEINAEISSALAINQGNTKWFESLRYRYIPSLKDSSYLNNLKKEIYEILAHSINSSSLTFEFIELVQNETKILSDKLNNILQIKSGFDLSNNNFLFDILESLDFQTSYTANSNNIKIPLSSRGDGIKMRHIPNILLFLHQKECSYNDVHTIWGYEEPESFLELSAAFSEAKHFHSLSSEHNIQIILTTHSPAFYNLYNEYKDNVSLVYTDKNENNSTSYKIIGNTSLMDGKLGILELVSPYIKDKLDEIKKLQDIIKDFPSAYFNKNILFLEGESDKIIFESVLKNLNQEQNFEIILDDKSRGADPTINHLMAWAMHPKTTQNNFKAFAILDSDDAGQKAIQKFKDAAHNIQRINKQQKNTKIITFKKANINILNRIKSKLSDFPIGLEEIYPIEVWRYAKQQGWLIERRNLNSIVSKKNTDNSKSVNDFINENFNDEEELYIKYQIDDGDNVNLGSRQNRKEALAHYVVENDYLSNIIDFFQSAVLSQVYRYRLIDAAI
;
A
#
# COMPACT_ATOMS: atom_id res chain seq x y z
N MET A 1 0.80 -19.17 3.76
CA MET A 1 -0.27 -20.11 3.32
C MET A 1 0.31 -20.98 2.22
N ASN A 2 -0.12 -22.23 2.08
CA ASN A 2 0.32 -23.06 0.94
C ASN A 2 -0.62 -22.81 -0.25
N PRO A 3 -0.09 -22.62 -1.46
CA PRO A 3 -0.91 -22.43 -2.65
C PRO A 3 -1.73 -23.69 -2.94
N PHE A 4 -2.93 -23.54 -3.53
CA PHE A 4 -3.75 -24.69 -3.91
C PHE A 4 -3.08 -25.48 -5.04
N ILE A 5 -2.70 -24.80 -6.12
CA ILE A 5 -1.86 -25.36 -7.18
C ILE A 5 -0.43 -24.96 -6.87
N SER A 6 0.45 -25.91 -6.60
CA SER A 6 1.87 -25.66 -6.35
C SER A 6 2.72 -25.72 -7.60
N LYS A 7 2.28 -26.43 -8.63
CA LYS A 7 3.06 -26.60 -9.86
C LYS A 7 2.15 -26.85 -11.06
N ILE A 8 2.55 -26.33 -12.22
CA ILE A 8 1.90 -26.56 -13.52
C ILE A 8 2.91 -27.10 -14.52
N GLU A 9 2.50 -28.12 -15.27
CA GLU A 9 3.23 -28.72 -16.38
C GLU A 9 2.35 -28.69 -17.62
N ILE A 10 2.80 -28.05 -18.70
CA ILE A 10 2.04 -27.96 -19.96
C ILE A 10 2.92 -28.49 -21.08
N THR A 11 2.32 -29.26 -21.98
CA THR A 11 2.98 -29.76 -23.20
C THR A 11 2.05 -29.56 -24.39
N ASN A 12 2.61 -29.06 -25.49
CA ASN A 12 1.95 -28.92 -26.78
C ASN A 12 0.71 -27.98 -26.79
N PHE A 13 0.76 -26.84 -26.12
CA PHE A 13 -0.36 -25.88 -26.07
C PHE A 13 0.06 -24.51 -26.60
N ARG A 14 -0.51 -24.10 -27.74
CA ARG A 14 -0.24 -22.82 -28.42
C ARG A 14 1.26 -22.55 -28.60
N SER A 15 1.82 -21.50 -28.03
CA SER A 15 3.27 -21.22 -28.13
C SER A 15 4.12 -22.04 -27.15
N ILE A 16 3.51 -22.88 -26.30
CA ILE A 16 4.18 -23.68 -25.28
C ILE A 16 4.47 -25.08 -25.83
N GLU A 17 5.75 -25.37 -26.08
CA GLU A 17 6.22 -26.71 -26.40
C GLU A 17 6.19 -27.61 -25.16
N ASN A 18 6.91 -27.19 -24.12
CA ASN A 18 6.94 -27.80 -22.81
C ASN A 18 7.26 -26.71 -21.77
N CYS A 19 6.49 -26.64 -20.68
CA CYS A 19 6.84 -25.82 -19.54
C CYS A 19 6.57 -26.53 -18.23
N VAL A 20 7.39 -26.21 -17.23
CA VAL A 20 7.25 -26.66 -15.85
C VAL A 20 7.48 -25.45 -14.95
N ILE A 21 6.47 -25.08 -14.14
CA ILE A 21 6.49 -23.83 -13.39
C ILE A 21 5.94 -24.07 -11.99
N ASP A 22 6.69 -23.66 -10.97
CA ASP A 22 6.22 -23.65 -9.59
C ASP A 22 5.41 -22.37 -9.32
N LEU A 23 4.28 -22.54 -8.64
CA LEU A 23 3.30 -21.50 -8.36
C LEU A 23 3.25 -21.20 -6.87
N ASN A 24 3.01 -19.94 -6.53
CA ASN A 24 2.78 -19.48 -5.15
C ASN A 24 1.34 -18.96 -4.98
N ASN A 25 0.99 -18.45 -3.79
CA ASN A 25 -0.33 -17.87 -3.51
C ASN A 25 -0.64 -16.74 -4.50
N ILE A 26 0.38 -15.95 -4.85
CA ILE A 26 0.34 -15.05 -6.00
C ILE A 26 1.48 -15.40 -6.94
N THR A 27 1.17 -15.69 -8.20
CA THR A 27 2.18 -15.89 -9.24
C THR A 27 2.01 -14.83 -10.31
N VAL A 28 3.05 -14.03 -10.53
CA VAL A 28 3.07 -12.94 -11.50
C VAL A 28 3.89 -13.35 -12.70
N PHE A 29 3.26 -13.41 -13.87
CA PHE A 29 3.92 -13.61 -15.15
C PHE A 29 4.17 -12.25 -15.81
N SER A 30 5.43 -11.92 -16.05
CA SER A 30 5.83 -10.68 -16.71
C SER A 30 6.77 -10.94 -17.89
N GLY A 31 6.86 -10.00 -18.83
CA GLY A 31 7.63 -10.15 -20.07
C GLY A 31 6.96 -9.45 -21.25
N SER A 32 7.64 -9.37 -22.39
CA SER A 32 7.21 -8.58 -23.57
C SER A 32 5.85 -9.00 -24.14
N ASN A 33 5.24 -8.11 -24.95
CA ASN A 33 3.98 -8.42 -25.64
C ASN A 33 4.20 -9.65 -26.52
N ASP A 34 3.17 -10.48 -26.65
CA ASP A 34 3.23 -11.71 -27.46
C ASP A 34 4.24 -12.78 -26.97
N ALA A 35 4.81 -12.64 -25.77
CA ALA A 35 5.71 -13.66 -25.22
C ALA A 35 5.03 -15.00 -24.85
N GLY A 36 3.69 -15.05 -24.78
CA GLY A 36 2.92 -16.25 -24.41
C GLY A 36 2.52 -16.35 -22.93
N LYS A 37 2.54 -15.22 -22.20
CA LYS A 37 2.12 -15.14 -20.77
C LYS A 37 0.70 -15.66 -20.55
N SER A 38 -0.25 -15.14 -21.35
CA SER A 38 -1.68 -15.49 -21.32
C SER A 38 -1.94 -16.98 -21.54
N ASN A 39 -1.05 -17.69 -22.26
CA ASN A 39 -1.25 -19.11 -22.56
C ASN A 39 -1.25 -19.98 -21.29
N ILE A 40 -0.60 -19.56 -20.20
CA ILE A 40 -0.70 -20.24 -18.90
C ILE A 40 -2.12 -20.15 -18.33
N LEU A 41 -2.70 -18.95 -18.34
CA LEU A 41 -4.05 -18.73 -17.81
C LEU A 41 -5.11 -19.41 -18.67
N LYS A 42 -4.90 -19.46 -19.98
CA LYS A 42 -5.76 -20.16 -20.94
C LYS A 42 -5.66 -21.68 -20.84
N ALA A 43 -4.46 -22.21 -20.58
CA ALA A 43 -4.28 -23.64 -20.27
C ALA A 43 -5.01 -24.02 -18.98
N LEU A 44 -4.94 -23.18 -17.95
CA LEU A 44 -5.72 -23.37 -16.73
C LEU A 44 -7.23 -23.27 -17.00
N ASN A 45 -7.67 -22.34 -17.85
CA ASN A 45 -9.07 -22.23 -18.24
C ASN A 45 -9.55 -23.50 -18.96
N LEU A 46 -8.74 -24.06 -19.86
CA LEU A 46 -9.04 -25.30 -20.55
C LEU A 46 -9.13 -26.47 -19.56
N PHE A 47 -8.21 -26.50 -18.60
CA PHE A 47 -8.16 -27.54 -17.59
C PHE A 47 -9.38 -27.55 -16.67
N PHE A 48 -9.85 -26.39 -16.20
CA PHE A 48 -10.96 -26.29 -15.25
C PHE A 48 -12.33 -26.15 -15.93
N ASN A 49 -12.44 -25.28 -16.93
CA ASN A 49 -13.70 -24.83 -17.52
C ASN A 49 -13.94 -25.40 -18.93
N GLY A 50 -12.93 -26.03 -19.57
CA GLY A 50 -13.06 -26.60 -20.92
C GLY A 50 -12.98 -25.57 -22.05
N GLU A 51 -12.60 -24.34 -21.73
CA GLU A 51 -12.52 -23.21 -22.66
C GLU A 51 -11.08 -22.72 -22.81
N THR A 52 -10.67 -22.29 -24.01
CA THR A 52 -9.31 -21.78 -24.25
C THR A 52 -9.19 -20.27 -24.27
N ASP A 53 -10.32 -19.58 -24.16
CA ASP A 53 -10.42 -18.16 -23.79
C ASP A 53 -11.82 -17.92 -23.20
N TYR A 54 -12.14 -16.71 -22.78
CA TYR A 54 -13.44 -16.42 -22.18
C TYR A 54 -14.58 -16.65 -23.19
N GLY A 55 -15.41 -17.68 -22.95
CA GLY A 55 -16.50 -18.07 -23.83
C GLY A 55 -16.06 -18.68 -25.17
N VAL A 56 -14.79 -19.08 -25.29
CA VAL A 56 -14.22 -19.69 -26.50
C VAL A 56 -13.95 -21.17 -26.23
N ALA A 57 -14.70 -22.02 -26.94
CA ALA A 57 -14.54 -23.46 -26.86
C ALA A 57 -13.19 -23.92 -27.43
N PHE A 58 -12.69 -25.03 -26.88
CA PHE A 58 -11.46 -25.67 -27.35
C PHE A 58 -11.49 -26.06 -28.83
N ASN A 59 -10.44 -25.70 -29.57
CA ASN A 59 -10.18 -26.22 -30.91
C ASN A 59 -8.75 -26.76 -31.00
N PHE A 60 -8.62 -28.07 -31.17
CA PHE A 60 -7.32 -28.74 -31.24
C PHE A 60 -6.36 -28.15 -32.29
N TYR A 61 -6.86 -27.74 -33.47
CA TYR A 61 -5.98 -27.24 -34.53
C TYR A 61 -5.44 -25.84 -34.23
N ASP A 62 -6.22 -25.01 -33.55
CA ASP A 62 -5.82 -23.64 -33.19
C ASP A 62 -5.03 -23.61 -31.87
N ASP A 63 -5.33 -24.53 -30.95
CA ASP A 63 -4.79 -24.55 -29.59
C ASP A 63 -3.57 -25.46 -29.42
N LYS A 64 -3.24 -26.33 -30.39
CA LYS A 64 -2.01 -27.15 -30.33
C LYS A 64 -0.76 -26.31 -30.60
N CYS A 65 0.38 -26.79 -30.13
CA CYS A 65 1.65 -26.17 -30.50
C CYS A 65 2.06 -26.60 -31.91
N HIS A 66 2.33 -25.62 -32.78
CA HIS A 66 2.76 -25.89 -34.15
C HIS A 66 4.28 -26.09 -34.30
N LEU A 67 5.03 -25.98 -33.20
CA LEU A 67 6.49 -26.10 -33.20
C LEU A 67 6.97 -27.55 -33.01
N ILE A 68 6.07 -28.45 -32.57
CA ILE A 68 6.38 -29.86 -32.31
C ILE A 68 5.38 -30.78 -33.02
N ASN A 69 5.86 -31.95 -33.45
CA ASN A 69 5.04 -32.99 -34.07
C ASN A 69 4.39 -33.90 -33.01
N GLU A 70 3.65 -33.30 -32.09
CA GLU A 70 2.88 -34.02 -31.08
C GLU A 70 1.37 -33.84 -31.37
N GLU A 71 0.60 -34.92 -31.27
CA GLU A 71 -0.84 -34.91 -31.58
C GLU A 71 -1.71 -34.93 -30.32
N LYS A 72 -1.09 -34.77 -29.15
CA LYS A 72 -1.76 -34.67 -27.85
C LYS A 72 -1.33 -33.41 -27.11
N ILE A 73 -2.29 -32.71 -26.54
CA ILE A 73 -2.07 -31.62 -25.59
C ILE A 73 -2.17 -32.21 -24.19
N THR A 74 -1.19 -31.95 -23.33
CA THR A 74 -1.17 -32.45 -21.95
C THR A 74 -1.00 -31.30 -20.98
N ILE A 75 -1.89 -31.21 -19.98
CA ILE A 75 -1.80 -30.25 -18.90
C ILE A 75 -1.87 -31.02 -17.59
N SER A 76 -0.85 -30.86 -16.74
CA SER A 76 -0.78 -31.48 -15.43
C SER A 76 -0.62 -30.44 -14.33
N LEU A 77 -1.42 -30.56 -13.28
CA LEU A 77 -1.38 -29.68 -12.11
C LEU A 77 -0.98 -30.47 -10.87
N THR A 78 -0.03 -29.95 -10.10
CA THR A 78 0.24 -30.45 -8.75
C THR A 78 -0.54 -29.62 -7.76
N ILE A 79 -1.39 -30.28 -6.97
CA ILE A 79 -2.39 -29.65 -6.11
C ILE A 79 -2.16 -30.06 -4.67
N ASN A 80 -2.07 -29.07 -3.78
CA ASN A 80 -1.96 -29.22 -2.34
C ASN A 80 -3.36 -29.30 -1.72
N GLN A 81 -3.85 -30.50 -1.46
CA GLN A 81 -5.14 -30.73 -0.83
C GLN A 81 -5.02 -30.73 0.69
N LYS A 82 -5.91 -30.00 1.39
CA LYS A 82 -6.04 -30.06 2.85
C LYS A 82 -6.81 -31.31 3.25
N LEU A 83 -6.23 -32.22 4.04
CA LEU A 83 -6.95 -33.35 4.62
C LEU A 83 -7.35 -33.06 6.08
N LYS A 84 -8.64 -33.27 6.40
CA LYS A 84 -9.12 -33.26 7.79
C LYS A 84 -8.90 -34.63 8.43
N ARG A 85 -7.80 -34.82 9.18
CA ARG A 85 -7.63 -35.99 10.06
C ARG A 85 -8.21 -35.72 11.45
N LYS A 86 -8.94 -36.69 12.00
CA LYS A 86 -9.67 -36.53 13.27
C LYS A 86 -8.79 -36.29 14.51
N ASN A 87 -7.50 -36.66 14.53
CA ASN A 87 -6.69 -36.67 15.77
C ASN A 87 -5.24 -36.15 15.68
N LYS A 88 -4.78 -35.61 14.56
CA LYS A 88 -3.51 -34.86 14.45
C LYS A 88 -3.76 -33.72 13.48
N GLY A 89 -3.10 -32.57 13.67
CA GLY A 89 -3.35 -31.32 12.95
C GLY A 89 -3.45 -31.45 11.42
N ARG A 90 -3.86 -30.35 10.76
CA ARG A 90 -4.10 -30.30 9.31
C ARG A 90 -2.85 -30.74 8.53
N GLU A 91 -2.88 -31.93 7.93
CA GLU A 91 -1.85 -32.42 7.01
C GLU A 91 -2.28 -32.10 5.56
N TYR A 92 -1.33 -31.67 4.72
CA TYR A 92 -1.55 -31.48 3.29
C TYR A 92 -1.09 -32.72 2.54
N SER A 93 -1.86 -33.13 1.53
CA SER A 93 -1.46 -34.17 0.58
C SER A 93 -1.30 -33.57 -0.81
N ILE A 94 -0.28 -34.03 -1.52
CA ILE A 94 0.08 -33.53 -2.83
C ILE A 94 -0.43 -34.52 -3.88
N PHE A 95 -1.27 -34.05 -4.79
CA PHE A 95 -1.83 -34.84 -5.87
C PHE A 95 -1.42 -34.25 -7.22
N LYS A 96 -1.11 -35.09 -8.20
CA LYS A 96 -0.90 -34.66 -9.58
C LYS A 96 -2.17 -34.97 -10.38
N TYR A 97 -2.79 -33.98 -10.99
CA TYR A 97 -3.95 -34.18 -11.86
C TYR A 97 -3.55 -33.89 -13.29
N THR A 98 -3.72 -34.86 -14.19
CA THR A 98 -3.36 -34.73 -15.60
C THR A 98 -4.61 -34.83 -16.47
N LYS A 99 -4.75 -33.88 -17.40
CA LYS A 99 -5.76 -33.91 -18.45
C LYS A 99 -5.10 -33.88 -19.83
N LYS A 100 -5.68 -34.62 -20.77
CA LYS A 100 -5.18 -34.75 -22.14
C LYS A 100 -6.27 -34.47 -23.17
N TRP A 101 -5.87 -33.88 -24.29
CA TRP A 101 -6.75 -33.57 -25.42
C TRP A 101 -6.09 -33.96 -26.74
N ASP A 102 -6.90 -34.37 -27.72
CA ASP A 102 -6.48 -34.62 -29.09
C ASP A 102 -7.51 -34.08 -30.10
N LYS A 103 -7.43 -34.51 -31.38
CA LYS A 103 -8.37 -34.16 -32.45
C LYS A 103 -9.84 -34.53 -32.13
N SER A 104 -10.07 -35.52 -31.26
CA SER A 104 -11.40 -35.96 -30.82
C SER A 104 -11.91 -35.18 -29.61
N GLY A 105 -11.09 -34.31 -29.01
CA GLY A 105 -11.44 -33.50 -27.85
C GLY A 105 -10.82 -34.03 -26.56
N PHE A 106 -11.55 -33.91 -25.45
CA PHE A 106 -11.07 -34.29 -24.12
C PHE A 106 -11.02 -35.82 -23.94
N LEU A 107 -9.85 -36.34 -23.58
CA LEU A 107 -9.61 -37.78 -23.39
C LEU A 107 -9.84 -38.18 -21.93
N ALA A 108 -11.10 -38.42 -21.55
CA ALA A 108 -11.48 -38.75 -20.18
C ALA A 108 -10.78 -40.02 -19.62
N ASN A 109 -10.55 -41.03 -20.47
CA ASN A 109 -9.92 -42.30 -20.05
C ASN A 109 -8.41 -42.18 -19.81
N ASP A 110 -7.75 -41.20 -20.44
CA ASP A 110 -6.32 -40.92 -20.30
C ASP A 110 -6.06 -39.78 -19.28
N SER A 111 -7.10 -39.31 -18.60
CA SER A 111 -7.09 -38.17 -17.69
C SER A 111 -7.53 -38.58 -16.29
N GLY A 112 -6.81 -38.15 -15.26
CA GLY A 112 -7.12 -38.49 -13.88
C GLY A 112 -6.06 -38.04 -12.87
N PRO A 113 -6.36 -38.21 -11.57
CA PRO A 113 -5.36 -38.04 -10.52
C PRO A 113 -4.32 -39.16 -10.54
N GLU A 114 -3.06 -38.80 -10.64
CA GLU A 114 -1.89 -39.63 -10.37
C GLU A 114 -1.37 -39.31 -8.95
N ILE A 115 -1.16 -40.36 -8.13
CA ILE A 115 -0.58 -40.20 -6.79
C ILE A 115 0.94 -40.26 -6.91
N ASN A 116 1.64 -39.24 -6.40
CA ASN A 116 3.10 -39.29 -6.29
C ASN A 116 3.50 -40.36 -5.27
N ALA A 117 4.27 -41.36 -5.72
CA ALA A 117 4.62 -42.57 -4.97
C ALA A 117 5.43 -42.32 -3.67
N GLU A 118 5.97 -41.11 -3.46
CA GLU A 118 6.77 -40.78 -2.29
C GLU A 118 5.96 -40.56 -0.99
N ILE A 119 4.64 -40.36 -1.07
CA ILE A 119 3.76 -40.26 0.11
C ILE A 119 2.80 -41.44 0.10
N SER A 120 3.37 -42.60 0.44
CA SER A 120 2.66 -43.88 0.53
C SER A 120 1.67 -43.90 1.71
N SER A 121 0.37 -43.91 1.39
CA SER A 121 -0.54 -44.91 1.95
C SER A 121 -1.66 -45.19 0.96
N ALA A 122 -1.67 -46.41 0.42
CA ALA A 122 -2.51 -46.91 -0.67
C ALA A 122 -4.01 -47.06 -0.32
N LEU A 123 -4.58 -46.19 0.54
CA LEU A 123 -5.96 -46.30 1.06
C LEU A 123 -6.84 -45.08 0.78
N ALA A 124 -6.41 -44.12 -0.05
CA ALA A 124 -7.12 -42.85 -0.24
C ALA A 124 -7.54 -42.55 -1.69
N ILE A 125 -7.99 -43.55 -2.46
CA ILE A 125 -8.85 -43.29 -3.62
C ILE A 125 -10.29 -43.59 -3.19
N ASN A 126 -10.79 -42.83 -2.22
CA ASN A 126 -12.21 -42.82 -1.88
C ASN A 126 -12.85 -41.59 -2.52
N GLN A 127 -14.15 -41.68 -2.83
CA GLN A 127 -15.01 -40.64 -3.44
C GLN A 127 -14.95 -39.23 -2.78
N GLY A 128 -14.24 -39.05 -1.67
CA GLY A 128 -14.00 -37.76 -1.03
C GLY A 128 -12.91 -36.90 -1.68
N ASN A 129 -11.96 -37.49 -2.41
CA ASN A 129 -10.87 -36.73 -3.05
C ASN A 129 -11.28 -36.08 -4.38
N THR A 130 -12.19 -36.70 -5.13
CA THR A 130 -12.80 -36.07 -6.32
C THR A 130 -13.67 -34.87 -5.94
N LYS A 131 -14.45 -34.98 -4.86
CA LYS A 131 -15.30 -33.88 -4.36
C LYS A 131 -14.53 -32.61 -3.98
N TRP A 132 -13.33 -32.74 -3.43
CA TRP A 132 -12.51 -31.56 -3.11
C TRP A 132 -11.90 -30.94 -4.36
N PHE A 133 -11.45 -31.74 -5.32
CA PHE A 133 -11.03 -31.19 -6.61
C PHE A 133 -12.19 -30.50 -7.33
N GLU A 134 -13.39 -31.07 -7.28
CA GLU A 134 -14.65 -30.46 -7.72
C GLU A 134 -15.06 -29.22 -6.90
N SER A 135 -14.41 -28.93 -5.78
CA SER A 135 -14.63 -27.70 -4.99
C SER A 135 -13.71 -26.56 -5.41
N LEU A 136 -12.67 -26.83 -6.22
CA LEU A 136 -11.85 -25.79 -6.81
C LEU A 136 -12.66 -25.03 -7.87
N ARG A 137 -12.60 -23.70 -7.82
CA ARG A 137 -13.24 -22.80 -8.79
C ARG A 137 -12.16 -21.94 -9.41
N TYR A 138 -11.84 -22.21 -10.67
CA TYR A 138 -10.96 -21.36 -11.45
C TYR A 138 -11.78 -20.30 -12.18
N ARG A 139 -11.54 -19.03 -11.84
CA ARG A 139 -12.20 -17.88 -12.46
C ARG A 139 -11.18 -17.22 -13.38
N TYR A 140 -11.44 -17.25 -14.68
CA TYR A 140 -10.61 -16.62 -15.69
C TYR A 140 -11.13 -15.21 -16.01
N ILE A 141 -10.25 -14.22 -15.91
CA ILE A 141 -10.51 -12.82 -16.21
C ILE A 141 -9.68 -12.45 -17.45
N PRO A 142 -10.31 -12.23 -18.62
CA PRO A 142 -9.59 -11.92 -19.86
C PRO A 142 -8.97 -10.52 -19.83
N SER A 143 -8.04 -10.23 -20.75
CA SER A 143 -7.40 -8.90 -20.84
C SER A 143 -8.42 -7.80 -21.20
N LEU A 144 -9.27 -8.08 -22.19
CA LEU A 144 -10.41 -7.24 -22.57
C LEU A 144 -11.63 -7.60 -21.73
N LYS A 145 -12.01 -6.71 -20.81
CA LYS A 145 -13.14 -6.88 -19.89
C LYS A 145 -14.32 -6.05 -20.36
N ASP A 146 -14.88 -6.47 -21.47
CA ASP A 146 -15.95 -5.76 -22.16
C ASP A 146 -17.29 -5.81 -21.38
N SER A 147 -18.32 -5.18 -21.94
CA SER A 147 -19.66 -5.20 -21.35
C SER A 147 -20.24 -6.62 -21.27
N SER A 148 -19.85 -7.53 -22.15
CA SER A 148 -20.31 -8.92 -22.14
C SER A 148 -19.81 -9.64 -20.90
N TYR A 149 -18.50 -9.54 -20.61
CA TYR A 149 -17.89 -10.09 -19.41
C TYR A 149 -18.53 -9.53 -18.13
N LEU A 150 -18.73 -8.21 -18.06
CA LEU A 150 -19.35 -7.57 -16.89
C LEU A 150 -20.81 -7.98 -16.72
N ASN A 151 -21.56 -8.14 -17.80
CA ASN A 151 -22.94 -8.62 -17.74
C ASN A 151 -22.99 -10.08 -17.25
N ASN A 152 -22.04 -10.92 -17.64
CA ASN A 152 -21.96 -12.27 -17.11
C ASN A 152 -21.62 -12.30 -15.62
N LEU A 153 -20.66 -11.49 -15.17
CA LEU A 153 -20.37 -11.35 -13.74
C LEU A 153 -21.60 -10.90 -12.95
N LYS A 154 -22.41 -9.99 -13.50
CA LYS A 154 -23.68 -9.59 -12.90
C LYS A 154 -24.64 -10.79 -12.81
N LYS A 155 -24.79 -11.57 -13.88
CA LYS A 155 -25.61 -12.78 -13.87
C LYS A 155 -25.19 -13.75 -12.78
N GLU A 156 -23.90 -14.02 -12.63
CA GLU A 156 -23.37 -14.88 -11.57
C GLU A 156 -23.72 -14.35 -10.16
N ILE A 157 -23.63 -13.03 -9.94
CA ILE A 157 -24.07 -12.42 -8.67
C ILE A 157 -25.55 -12.69 -8.43
N TYR A 158 -26.39 -12.51 -9.44
CA TYR A 158 -27.82 -12.74 -9.31
C TYR A 158 -28.16 -14.20 -9.09
N GLU A 159 -27.48 -15.13 -9.76
CA GLU A 159 -27.67 -16.57 -9.53
C GLU A 159 -27.37 -16.91 -8.08
N ILE A 160 -26.23 -16.47 -7.54
CA ILE A 160 -25.87 -16.71 -6.14
C ILE A 160 -26.86 -16.04 -5.18
N LEU A 161 -27.29 -14.82 -5.47
CA LEU A 161 -28.28 -14.11 -4.65
C LEU A 161 -29.65 -14.78 -4.70
N ALA A 162 -30.11 -15.24 -5.87
CA ALA A 162 -31.38 -15.92 -6.04
C ALA A 162 -31.42 -17.20 -5.20
N HIS A 163 -30.34 -17.99 -5.19
CA HIS A 163 -30.21 -19.15 -4.30
C HIS A 163 -30.35 -18.76 -2.82
N SER A 164 -29.82 -17.60 -2.42
CA SER A 164 -29.94 -17.11 -1.05
C SER A 164 -31.35 -16.60 -0.72
N ILE A 165 -31.99 -15.89 -1.64
CA ILE A 165 -33.25 -15.16 -1.43
C ILE A 165 -34.47 -16.08 -1.56
N ASN A 166 -34.42 -17.11 -2.42
CA ASN A 166 -35.50 -18.10 -2.60
C ASN A 166 -35.81 -18.88 -1.31
N SER A 167 -34.95 -18.82 -0.29
CA SER A 167 -35.18 -19.39 1.03
C SER A 167 -35.86 -18.44 2.04
N SER A 168 -36.13 -17.18 1.67
CA SER A 168 -36.58 -16.14 2.59
C SER A 168 -38.10 -15.88 2.54
N SER A 169 -38.70 -15.65 3.72
CA SER A 169 -40.14 -15.36 3.89
C SER A 169 -40.60 -14.09 3.14
N LEU A 170 -39.72 -13.11 2.99
CA LEU A 170 -40.00 -11.80 2.38
C LEU A 170 -40.35 -11.90 0.89
N THR A 171 -39.80 -12.90 0.20
CA THR A 171 -40.09 -13.16 -1.20
C THR A 171 -41.54 -13.62 -1.41
N PHE A 172 -42.04 -14.47 -0.51
CA PHE A 172 -43.43 -14.90 -0.53
C PHE A 172 -44.38 -13.74 -0.27
N GLU A 173 -44.07 -12.87 0.70
CA GLU A 173 -44.85 -11.66 0.98
C GLU A 173 -44.92 -10.71 -0.23
N PHE A 174 -43.81 -10.52 -0.93
CA PHE A 174 -43.78 -9.69 -2.15
C PHE A 174 -44.61 -10.28 -3.29
N ILE A 175 -44.51 -11.60 -3.52
CA ILE A 175 -45.32 -12.31 -4.53
C ILE A 175 -46.81 -12.20 -4.19
N GLU A 176 -47.19 -12.39 -2.93
CA GLU A 176 -48.58 -12.29 -2.46
C GLU A 176 -49.13 -10.88 -2.66
N LEU A 177 -48.33 -9.84 -2.40
CA LEU A 177 -48.72 -8.44 -2.61
C LEU A 177 -49.01 -8.16 -4.09
N VAL A 178 -48.13 -8.58 -5.00
CA VAL A 178 -48.32 -8.39 -6.45
C VAL A 178 -49.54 -9.17 -6.96
N GLN A 179 -49.77 -10.39 -6.46
CA GLN A 179 -50.96 -11.18 -6.80
C GLN A 179 -52.26 -10.50 -6.35
N ASN A 180 -52.28 -9.91 -5.15
CA ASN A 180 -53.46 -9.22 -4.63
C ASN A 180 -53.81 -7.98 -5.46
N GLU A 181 -52.82 -7.16 -5.82
CA GLU A 181 -53.03 -5.96 -6.65
C GLU A 181 -53.50 -6.30 -8.06
N THR A 182 -53.02 -7.41 -8.63
CA THR A 182 -53.37 -7.84 -10.00
C THR A 182 -54.65 -8.70 -10.07
N LYS A 183 -55.20 -9.11 -8.92
CA LYS A 183 -56.40 -9.94 -8.82
C LYS A 183 -57.64 -9.28 -9.43
N ILE A 184 -57.82 -7.98 -9.19
CA ILE A 184 -58.95 -7.21 -9.73
C ILE A 184 -58.96 -7.24 -11.26
N LEU A 185 -57.78 -7.13 -11.89
CA LEU A 185 -57.64 -7.20 -13.33
C LEU A 185 -57.92 -8.62 -13.85
N SER A 186 -57.38 -9.62 -13.17
CA SER A 186 -57.56 -11.04 -13.50
C SER A 186 -59.04 -11.46 -13.44
N ASP A 187 -59.76 -11.03 -12.41
CA ASP A 187 -61.20 -11.28 -12.24
C ASP A 187 -62.03 -10.61 -13.32
N LYS A 188 -61.69 -9.36 -13.70
CA LYS A 188 -62.35 -8.65 -14.81
C LYS A 188 -62.14 -9.35 -16.14
N LEU A 189 -60.91 -9.79 -16.44
CA LEU A 189 -60.59 -10.51 -17.68
C LEU A 189 -61.30 -11.87 -17.75
N ASN A 190 -61.36 -12.60 -16.63
CA ASN A 190 -62.08 -13.86 -16.55
C ASN A 190 -63.59 -13.69 -16.79
N ASN A 191 -64.19 -12.62 -16.25
CA ASN A 191 -65.61 -12.34 -16.46
C ASN A 191 -65.94 -11.97 -17.92
N ILE A 192 -65.06 -11.23 -18.59
CA ILE A 192 -65.29 -10.77 -19.97
C ILE A 192 -64.96 -11.86 -20.99
N LEU A 193 -63.85 -12.56 -20.81
CA LEU A 193 -63.31 -13.50 -21.80
C LEU A 193 -63.65 -14.96 -21.48
N GLN A 194 -64.17 -15.26 -20.27
CA GLN A 194 -64.34 -16.61 -19.74
C GLN A 194 -63.07 -17.48 -19.75
N ILE A 195 -61.91 -16.83 -19.81
CA ILE A 195 -60.60 -17.45 -19.75
C ILE A 195 -60.00 -17.09 -18.38
N LYS A 196 -59.68 -18.11 -17.57
CA LYS A 196 -58.90 -17.91 -16.34
C LYS A 196 -57.53 -17.33 -16.71
N SER A 197 -57.43 -16.02 -16.56
CA SER A 197 -56.23 -15.25 -16.80
C SER A 197 -55.62 -14.94 -15.44
N GLY A 198 -54.34 -15.25 -15.26
CA GLY A 198 -53.59 -14.96 -14.04
C GLY A 198 -52.13 -14.73 -14.38
N PHE A 199 -51.43 -13.98 -13.54
CA PHE A 199 -50.00 -13.78 -13.67
C PHE A 199 -49.28 -14.98 -13.06
N ASP A 200 -48.51 -15.71 -13.87
CA ASP A 200 -47.66 -16.79 -13.36
C ASP A 200 -46.38 -16.20 -12.74
N LEU A 201 -46.47 -15.91 -11.44
CA LEU A 201 -45.35 -15.46 -10.62
C LEU A 201 -44.67 -16.64 -9.88
N SER A 202 -45.09 -17.88 -10.15
CA SER A 202 -44.54 -19.09 -9.54
C SER A 202 -43.25 -19.56 -10.23
N ASN A 203 -42.89 -18.93 -11.34
CA ASN A 203 -41.64 -19.18 -12.03
C ASN A 203 -40.47 -18.59 -11.23
N ASN A 204 -39.53 -19.44 -10.82
CA ASN A 204 -38.29 -19.06 -10.13
C ASN A 204 -37.45 -18.00 -10.89
N ASN A 205 -37.77 -17.74 -12.16
CA ASN A 205 -37.10 -16.76 -13.00
C ASN A 205 -37.63 -15.32 -12.84
N PHE A 206 -38.82 -15.08 -12.25
CA PHE A 206 -39.34 -13.71 -12.09
C PHE A 206 -38.42 -12.82 -11.22
N LEU A 207 -37.90 -13.39 -10.13
CA LEU A 207 -36.93 -12.71 -9.28
C LEU A 207 -35.59 -12.54 -9.99
N PHE A 208 -35.21 -13.51 -10.82
CA PHE A 208 -34.02 -13.39 -11.66
C PHE A 208 -34.15 -12.19 -12.61
N ASP A 209 -35.29 -12.04 -13.28
CA ASP A 209 -35.57 -10.92 -14.21
C ASP A 209 -35.59 -9.56 -13.48
N ILE A 210 -36.16 -9.49 -12.27
CA ILE A 210 -36.12 -8.27 -11.44
C ILE A 210 -34.70 -7.96 -11.00
N LEU A 211 -33.98 -8.96 -10.49
CA LEU A 211 -32.61 -8.78 -10.01
C LEU A 211 -31.69 -8.40 -11.16
N GLU A 212 -31.84 -8.98 -12.36
CA GLU A 212 -31.07 -8.63 -13.57
C GLU A 212 -31.19 -7.14 -13.94
N SER A 213 -32.31 -6.50 -13.59
CA SER A 213 -32.50 -5.06 -13.80
C SER A 213 -31.75 -4.15 -12.81
N LEU A 214 -31.23 -4.69 -11.69
CA LEU A 214 -30.56 -3.92 -10.63
C LEU A 214 -29.10 -3.60 -10.98
N ASP A 215 -28.82 -2.50 -11.67
CA ASP A 215 -27.43 -2.11 -11.93
C ASP A 215 -26.72 -1.58 -10.66
N PHE A 216 -25.43 -1.89 -10.52
CA PHE A 216 -24.58 -1.28 -9.49
C PHE A 216 -24.47 0.22 -9.76
N GLN A 217 -24.67 1.04 -8.73
CA GLN A 217 -24.61 2.50 -8.87
C GLN A 217 -23.49 3.07 -8.01
N THR A 218 -22.68 3.92 -8.63
CA THR A 218 -21.73 4.79 -7.91
C THR A 218 -22.43 6.09 -7.57
N SER A 219 -22.28 6.57 -6.34
CA SER A 219 -22.83 7.86 -5.91
C SER A 219 -21.75 8.95 -5.94
N TYR A 220 -22.15 10.15 -6.36
CA TYR A 220 -21.33 11.35 -6.23
C TYR A 220 -22.16 12.48 -5.63
N THR A 221 -21.58 13.18 -4.66
CA THR A 221 -22.17 14.39 -4.08
C THR A 221 -21.70 15.59 -4.87
N ALA A 222 -22.59 16.17 -5.70
CA ALA A 222 -22.35 17.45 -6.35
C ALA A 222 -23.42 18.44 -5.88
N ASN A 223 -23.01 19.59 -5.34
CA ASN A 223 -23.91 20.67 -4.93
C ASN A 223 -25.11 20.19 -4.09
N SER A 224 -24.86 19.38 -3.05
CA SER A 224 -25.88 18.79 -2.16
C SER A 224 -26.88 17.80 -2.80
N ASN A 225 -26.74 17.50 -4.10
CA ASN A 225 -27.49 16.43 -4.77
C ASN A 225 -26.63 15.17 -4.92
N ASN A 226 -27.22 14.03 -4.53
CA ASN A 226 -26.64 12.71 -4.75
C ASN A 226 -26.96 12.24 -6.16
N ILE A 227 -25.99 12.34 -7.07
CA ILE A 227 -26.10 11.80 -8.41
C ILE A 227 -25.67 10.34 -8.36
N LYS A 228 -26.54 9.44 -8.83
CA LYS A 228 -26.24 8.01 -8.96
C LYS A 228 -25.96 7.68 -10.42
N ILE A 229 -24.81 7.07 -10.69
CA ILE A 229 -24.38 6.68 -12.04
C ILE A 229 -24.20 5.16 -12.08
N PRO A 230 -24.94 4.45 -12.95
CA PRO A 230 -24.78 3.01 -13.15
C PRO A 230 -23.36 2.64 -13.58
N LEU A 231 -22.85 1.48 -13.16
CA LEU A 231 -21.50 0.99 -13.46
C LEU A 231 -21.28 0.81 -14.96
N SER A 232 -22.32 0.39 -15.68
CA SER A 232 -22.35 0.31 -17.15
C SER A 232 -21.98 1.63 -17.83
N SER A 233 -22.39 2.76 -17.25
CA SER A 233 -22.16 4.12 -17.76
C SER A 233 -20.87 4.77 -17.26
N ARG A 234 -20.04 4.06 -16.48
CA ARG A 234 -18.75 4.58 -15.99
C ARG A 234 -17.63 4.32 -17.00
N GLY A 235 -16.53 5.08 -16.89
CA GLY A 235 -15.32 4.78 -17.64
C GLY A 235 -14.68 3.47 -17.20
N ASP A 236 -13.92 2.84 -18.10
CA ASP A 236 -13.42 1.47 -17.91
C ASP A 236 -12.46 1.34 -16.73
N GLY A 237 -11.66 2.35 -16.42
CA GLY A 237 -10.82 2.36 -15.22
C GLY A 237 -11.60 2.24 -13.90
N ILE A 238 -12.85 2.74 -13.85
CA ILE A 238 -13.72 2.53 -12.68
C ILE A 238 -14.28 1.11 -12.69
N LYS A 239 -14.73 0.61 -13.84
CA LYS A 239 -15.24 -0.76 -13.98
C LYS A 239 -14.19 -1.79 -13.54
N MET A 240 -12.93 -1.60 -13.94
CA MET A 240 -11.84 -2.53 -13.60
C MET A 240 -11.61 -2.68 -12.11
N ARG A 241 -11.69 -1.58 -11.33
CA ARG A 241 -11.53 -1.64 -9.86
C ARG A 241 -12.69 -2.34 -9.14
N HIS A 242 -13.84 -2.48 -9.79
CA HIS A 242 -14.98 -3.20 -9.19
C HIS A 242 -14.85 -4.72 -9.38
N ILE A 243 -14.17 -5.20 -10.43
CA ILE A 243 -14.08 -6.63 -10.74
C ILE A 243 -13.51 -7.45 -9.57
N PRO A 244 -12.34 -7.12 -8.97
CA PRO A 244 -11.79 -7.90 -7.86
C PRO A 244 -12.73 -7.96 -6.64
N ASN A 245 -13.44 -6.86 -6.35
CA ASN A 245 -14.41 -6.78 -5.25
C ASN A 245 -15.67 -7.62 -5.53
N ILE A 246 -16.14 -7.64 -6.78
CA ILE A 246 -17.23 -8.51 -7.21
C ILE A 246 -16.82 -9.98 -7.07
N LEU A 247 -15.63 -10.34 -7.55
CA LEU A 247 -15.11 -11.70 -7.44
C LEU A 247 -14.93 -12.13 -5.98
N LEU A 248 -14.49 -11.22 -5.10
CA LEU A 248 -14.44 -11.46 -3.67
C LEU A 248 -15.83 -11.73 -3.09
N PHE A 249 -16.82 -10.92 -3.44
CA PHE A 249 -18.20 -11.12 -2.99
C PHE A 249 -18.74 -12.50 -3.40
N LEU A 250 -18.53 -12.88 -4.68
CA LEU A 250 -18.90 -14.20 -5.19
C LEU A 250 -18.22 -15.31 -4.36
N HIS A 251 -16.91 -15.21 -4.16
CA HIS A 251 -16.13 -16.16 -3.35
C HIS A 251 -16.67 -16.29 -1.91
N GLN A 252 -16.91 -15.17 -1.22
CA GLN A 252 -17.41 -15.18 0.15
C GLN A 252 -18.79 -15.84 0.26
N LYS A 253 -19.67 -15.59 -0.71
CA LYS A 253 -20.99 -16.21 -0.76
C LYS A 253 -20.91 -17.71 -1.08
N GLU A 254 -20.10 -18.11 -2.05
CA GLU A 254 -19.85 -19.53 -2.35
C GLU A 254 -19.31 -20.28 -1.13
N CYS A 255 -18.33 -19.71 -0.43
CA CYS A 255 -17.76 -20.24 0.80
C CYS A 255 -18.75 -20.36 1.96
N SER A 256 -19.83 -19.56 1.95
CA SER A 256 -20.88 -19.63 2.96
C SER A 256 -21.77 -20.87 2.77
N TYR A 257 -21.93 -21.36 1.54
CA TYR A 257 -22.76 -22.53 1.21
C TYR A 257 -21.95 -23.81 1.10
N ASN A 258 -20.75 -23.73 0.55
CA ASN A 258 -19.89 -24.87 0.18
C ASN A 258 -18.44 -24.61 0.60
N ASP A 259 -17.66 -25.66 0.85
CA ASP A 259 -16.21 -25.54 1.11
C ASP A 259 -15.47 -25.32 -0.22
N VAL A 260 -15.59 -24.11 -0.79
CA VAL A 260 -15.05 -23.74 -2.11
C VAL A 260 -13.66 -23.13 -1.98
N HIS A 261 -12.81 -23.42 -2.95
CA HIS A 261 -11.46 -22.85 -3.03
C HIS A 261 -11.28 -22.17 -4.38
N THR A 262 -11.08 -20.85 -4.36
CA THR A 262 -11.08 -20.05 -5.58
C THR A 262 -9.67 -19.72 -6.03
N ILE A 263 -9.44 -19.90 -7.33
CA ILE A 263 -8.20 -19.53 -8.03
C ILE A 263 -8.57 -18.51 -9.10
N TRP A 264 -7.86 -17.38 -9.15
CA TRP A 264 -8.06 -16.36 -10.17
C TRP A 264 -6.95 -16.43 -11.21
N GLY A 265 -7.33 -16.53 -12.48
CA GLY A 265 -6.44 -16.30 -13.61
C GLY A 265 -6.71 -14.91 -14.19
N TYR A 266 -5.89 -13.92 -13.86
CA TYR A 266 -6.17 -12.52 -14.17
C TYR A 266 -5.21 -11.95 -15.23
N GLU A 267 -5.72 -11.64 -16.42
CA GLU A 267 -4.92 -11.00 -17.46
C GLU A 267 -4.93 -9.47 -17.32
N GLU A 268 -3.73 -8.86 -17.26
CA GLU A 268 -3.49 -7.42 -17.27
C GLU A 268 -4.43 -6.64 -16.32
N PRO A 269 -4.30 -6.85 -14.99
CA PRO A 269 -5.08 -6.12 -13.98
C PRO A 269 -4.86 -4.62 -13.99
N GLU A 270 -3.72 -4.14 -14.52
CA GLU A 270 -3.43 -2.72 -14.70
C GLU A 270 -4.17 -2.06 -15.88
N SER A 271 -4.77 -2.83 -16.79
CA SER A 271 -5.32 -2.26 -18.03
C SER A 271 -6.39 -1.22 -17.70
N PHE A 272 -6.31 -0.07 -18.36
CA PHE A 272 -7.16 1.12 -18.13
C PHE A 272 -6.96 1.82 -16.77
N LEU A 273 -5.96 1.43 -15.96
CA LEU A 273 -5.62 2.10 -14.70
C LEU A 273 -4.47 3.10 -14.87
N GLU A 274 -4.57 4.22 -14.17
CA GLU A 274 -3.43 5.11 -13.94
C GLU A 274 -2.37 4.42 -13.06
N LEU A 275 -1.10 4.82 -13.15
CA LEU A 275 -0.01 4.20 -12.39
C LEU A 275 -0.29 4.13 -10.87
N SER A 276 -0.71 5.23 -10.26
CA SER A 276 -1.04 5.27 -8.82
C SER A 276 -2.13 4.28 -8.45
N ALA A 277 -3.12 4.14 -9.33
CA ALA A 277 -4.21 3.18 -9.17
C ALA A 277 -3.73 1.74 -9.33
N ALA A 278 -2.87 1.47 -10.31
CA ALA A 278 -2.29 0.14 -10.50
C ALA A 278 -1.47 -0.29 -9.27
N PHE A 279 -0.68 0.60 -8.67
CA PHE A 279 0.04 0.31 -7.41
C PHE A 279 -0.90 0.04 -6.24
N SER A 280 -2.00 0.79 -6.14
CA SER A 280 -3.04 0.53 -5.13
C SER A 280 -3.72 -0.81 -5.35
N GLU A 281 -4.04 -1.15 -6.60
CA GLU A 281 -4.69 -2.40 -6.98
C GLU A 281 -3.78 -3.60 -6.75
N ALA A 282 -2.48 -3.48 -7.04
CA ALA A 282 -1.49 -4.52 -6.74
C ALA A 282 -1.45 -4.84 -5.23
N LYS A 283 -1.41 -3.82 -4.36
CA LYS A 283 -1.49 -4.01 -2.91
C LYS A 283 -2.82 -4.65 -2.49
N HIS A 284 -3.93 -4.25 -3.12
CA HIS A 284 -5.25 -4.85 -2.90
C HIS A 284 -5.27 -6.36 -3.25
N PHE A 285 -4.68 -6.77 -4.39
CA PHE A 285 -4.56 -8.18 -4.76
C PHE A 285 -3.78 -9.00 -3.72
N HIS A 286 -2.72 -8.42 -3.14
CA HIS A 286 -2.00 -9.05 -2.04
C HIS A 286 -2.89 -9.26 -0.81
N SER A 287 -3.61 -8.23 -0.37
CA SER A 287 -4.59 -8.33 0.72
C SER A 287 -5.63 -9.42 0.45
N LEU A 288 -6.24 -9.43 -0.74
CA LEU A 288 -7.24 -10.41 -1.14
C LEU A 288 -6.74 -11.86 -1.03
N SER A 289 -5.53 -12.12 -1.54
CA SER A 289 -4.94 -13.46 -1.48
C SER A 289 -4.66 -13.89 -0.03
N SER A 290 -4.08 -12.98 0.76
CA SER A 290 -3.64 -13.26 2.14
C SER A 290 -4.80 -13.41 3.13
N GLU A 291 -5.84 -12.59 3.01
CA GLU A 291 -6.97 -12.53 3.95
C GLU A 291 -8.06 -13.55 3.63
N HIS A 292 -8.29 -13.85 2.35
CA HIS A 292 -9.41 -14.69 1.91
C HIS A 292 -8.99 -16.07 1.38
N ASN A 293 -7.70 -16.43 1.47
CA ASN A 293 -7.19 -17.72 1.00
C ASN A 293 -7.54 -17.97 -0.48
N ILE A 294 -7.40 -16.93 -1.32
CA ILE A 294 -7.59 -16.96 -2.77
C ILE A 294 -6.20 -17.07 -3.41
N GLN A 295 -6.03 -18.03 -4.32
CA GLN A 295 -4.80 -18.11 -5.12
C GLN A 295 -4.96 -17.25 -6.38
N ILE A 296 -3.97 -16.40 -6.67
CA ILE A 296 -4.01 -15.50 -7.82
C ILE A 296 -2.84 -15.81 -8.75
N ILE A 297 -3.15 -16.01 -10.02
CA ILE A 297 -2.19 -16.21 -11.09
C ILE A 297 -2.49 -15.12 -12.11
N LEU A 298 -1.54 -14.23 -12.38
CA LEU A 298 -1.80 -13.05 -13.19
C LEU A 298 -0.70 -12.79 -14.21
N THR A 299 -1.05 -12.14 -15.32
CA THR A 299 -0.10 -11.68 -16.34
C THR A 299 -0.07 -10.15 -16.35
N THR A 300 1.12 -9.56 -16.46
CA THR A 300 1.27 -8.11 -16.35
C THR A 300 2.51 -7.59 -17.06
N HIS A 301 2.43 -6.36 -17.52
CA HIS A 301 3.55 -5.54 -17.96
C HIS A 301 3.88 -4.42 -16.98
N SER A 302 3.00 -4.21 -16.00
CA SER A 302 3.08 -3.08 -15.11
C SER A 302 4.07 -3.30 -13.97
N PRO A 303 4.93 -2.30 -13.70
CA PRO A 303 5.76 -2.29 -12.50
C PRO A 303 4.99 -2.43 -11.20
N ALA A 304 3.73 -2.01 -11.16
CA ALA A 304 2.93 -2.14 -9.96
C ALA A 304 2.82 -3.59 -9.48
N PHE A 305 2.64 -4.54 -10.39
CA PHE A 305 2.36 -5.93 -10.05
C PHE A 305 3.63 -6.77 -9.91
N TYR A 306 4.64 -6.63 -10.77
CA TYR A 306 5.88 -7.40 -10.59
C TYR A 306 6.70 -6.94 -9.38
N ASN A 307 6.56 -5.68 -8.92
CA ASN A 307 7.19 -5.23 -7.67
C ASN A 307 6.59 -5.85 -6.41
N LEU A 308 5.40 -6.47 -6.48
CA LEU A 308 4.85 -7.23 -5.35
C LEU A 308 5.80 -8.33 -4.89
N TYR A 309 6.58 -8.90 -5.82
CA TYR A 309 7.60 -9.89 -5.49
C TYR A 309 8.65 -9.35 -4.51
N ASN A 310 9.12 -8.12 -4.72
CA ASN A 310 10.13 -7.50 -3.85
C ASN A 310 9.60 -7.23 -2.45
N GLU A 311 8.31 -6.93 -2.31
CA GLU A 311 7.66 -6.68 -1.01
C GLU A 311 7.30 -7.97 -0.27
N TYR A 312 6.89 -9.02 -0.99
CA TYR A 312 6.25 -10.21 -0.40
C TYR A 312 6.84 -11.53 -0.92
N LYS A 313 8.18 -11.67 -0.88
CA LYS A 313 8.95 -12.81 -1.44
C LYS A 313 8.46 -14.20 -1.02
N ASP A 314 7.90 -14.33 0.18
CA ASP A 314 7.45 -15.62 0.71
C ASP A 314 6.15 -16.12 0.07
N ASN A 315 5.26 -15.19 -0.34
CA ASN A 315 3.91 -15.51 -0.85
C ASN A 315 3.72 -15.20 -2.34
N VAL A 316 4.66 -14.47 -2.94
CA VAL A 316 4.62 -14.04 -4.34
C VAL A 316 5.78 -14.67 -5.09
N SER A 317 5.51 -15.26 -6.26
CA SER A 317 6.54 -15.66 -7.23
C SER A 317 6.46 -14.81 -8.49
N LEU A 318 7.62 -14.53 -9.08
CA LEU A 318 7.74 -13.79 -10.33
C LEU A 318 8.34 -14.69 -11.40
N VAL A 319 7.62 -14.81 -12.52
CA VAL A 319 8.01 -15.63 -13.67
C VAL A 319 8.18 -14.72 -14.87
N TYR A 320 9.40 -14.63 -15.39
CA TYR A 320 9.66 -13.93 -16.64
C TYR A 320 9.38 -14.83 -17.83
N THR A 321 8.68 -14.27 -18.82
CA THR A 321 8.24 -14.97 -20.02
C THR A 321 8.83 -14.29 -21.24
N ASP A 322 9.49 -15.06 -22.10
CA ASP A 322 10.12 -14.56 -23.33
C ASP A 322 10.08 -15.63 -24.42
N LYS A 323 10.27 -15.25 -25.69
CA LYS A 323 10.43 -16.20 -26.78
C LYS A 323 11.88 -16.69 -26.87
N ASN A 324 12.05 -18.00 -27.02
CA ASN A 324 13.33 -18.61 -27.36
C ASN A 324 13.66 -18.42 -28.85
N GLU A 325 14.86 -18.83 -29.26
CA GLU A 325 15.31 -18.81 -30.68
C GLU A 325 14.35 -19.53 -31.63
N ASN A 326 13.64 -20.56 -31.14
CA ASN A 326 12.65 -21.33 -31.90
C ASN A 326 11.24 -20.71 -31.89
N ASN A 327 11.07 -19.47 -31.41
CA ASN A 327 9.79 -18.81 -31.16
C ASN A 327 8.86 -19.50 -30.14
N SER A 328 9.34 -20.56 -29.46
CA SER A 328 8.62 -21.17 -28.34
C SER A 328 8.68 -20.29 -27.10
N THR A 329 7.63 -20.35 -26.28
CA THR A 329 7.60 -19.60 -25.03
C THR A 329 8.50 -20.26 -23.98
N SER A 330 9.36 -19.44 -23.38
CA SER A 330 10.20 -19.79 -22.23
C SER A 330 9.71 -19.12 -20.97
N TYR A 331 9.80 -19.84 -19.86
CA TYR A 331 9.45 -19.35 -18.53
C TYR A 331 10.66 -19.47 -17.62
N LYS A 332 11.03 -18.38 -16.94
CA LYS A 332 12.15 -18.33 -16.00
C LYS A 332 11.67 -17.77 -14.68
N ILE A 333 11.76 -18.54 -13.61
CA ILE A 333 11.49 -18.06 -12.26
C ILE A 333 12.62 -17.11 -11.86
N ILE A 334 12.26 -15.91 -11.43
CA ILE A 334 13.20 -14.86 -11.07
C ILE A 334 13.28 -14.72 -9.55
N GLY A 335 14.50 -14.82 -9.02
CA GLY A 335 14.79 -14.63 -7.59
C GLY A 335 15.06 -13.16 -7.18
N ASN A 336 15.18 -12.26 -8.14
CA ASN A 336 15.36 -10.82 -7.92
C ASN A 336 14.94 -10.04 -9.18
N THR A 337 14.13 -8.98 -9.03
CA THR A 337 13.66 -8.17 -10.17
C THR A 337 14.79 -7.63 -11.02
N SER A 338 15.99 -7.41 -10.48
CA SER A 338 17.16 -6.94 -11.25
C SER A 338 17.60 -7.87 -12.40
N LEU A 339 17.19 -9.14 -12.45
CA LEU A 339 17.51 -10.03 -13.58
C LEU A 339 16.67 -9.75 -14.85
N MET A 340 15.71 -8.83 -14.76
CA MET A 340 14.95 -8.31 -15.91
C MET A 340 15.72 -7.22 -16.70
N ASP A 341 16.91 -6.83 -16.21
CA ASP A 341 17.77 -5.78 -16.74
C ASP A 341 17.95 -5.90 -18.26
N GLY A 342 17.34 -4.94 -18.97
CA GLY A 342 17.54 -4.72 -20.42
C GLY A 342 16.37 -5.08 -21.32
N LYS A 343 15.36 -5.83 -20.86
CA LYS A 343 14.23 -6.24 -21.72
C LYS A 343 12.87 -5.60 -21.39
N LEU A 344 12.63 -5.16 -20.16
CA LEU A 344 11.38 -4.49 -19.75
C LEU A 344 11.40 -2.95 -19.94
N GLY A 345 12.52 -2.38 -20.41
CA GLY A 345 12.64 -0.97 -20.78
C GLY A 345 12.81 -0.01 -19.61
N ILE A 346 12.66 1.30 -19.87
CA ILE A 346 12.93 2.40 -18.92
C ILE A 346 12.05 2.34 -17.66
N LEU A 347 10.85 1.78 -17.77
CA LEU A 347 9.85 1.72 -16.69
C LEU A 347 10.39 1.00 -15.45
N GLU A 348 11.25 0.00 -15.62
CA GLU A 348 11.87 -0.72 -14.50
C GLU A 348 12.83 0.16 -13.70
N LEU A 349 13.67 0.95 -14.38
CA LEU A 349 14.62 1.87 -13.73
C LEU A 349 13.90 2.97 -12.95
N VAL A 350 12.77 3.43 -13.47
CA VAL A 350 12.01 4.55 -12.89
C VAL A 350 10.98 4.07 -11.87
N SER A 351 10.62 2.78 -11.88
CA SER A 351 9.59 2.24 -11.01
C SER A 351 9.87 2.40 -9.50
N PRO A 352 11.08 2.10 -8.97
CA PRO A 352 11.36 2.32 -7.55
C PRO A 352 11.14 3.78 -7.16
N TYR A 353 11.61 4.71 -8.00
CA TYR A 353 11.43 6.14 -7.80
C TYR A 353 9.95 6.55 -7.81
N ILE A 354 9.14 6.02 -8.75
CA ILE A 354 7.69 6.28 -8.80
C ILE A 354 7.03 5.80 -7.51
N LYS A 355 7.35 4.59 -7.06
CA LYS A 355 6.78 4.00 -5.84
C LYS A 355 7.13 4.84 -4.61
N ASP A 356 8.40 5.17 -4.42
CA ASP A 356 8.85 5.98 -3.29
C ASP A 356 8.15 7.35 -3.24
N LYS A 357 7.98 7.99 -4.41
CA LYS A 357 7.24 9.25 -4.52
C LYS A 357 5.74 9.10 -4.26
N LEU A 358 5.12 8.02 -4.70
CA LEU A 358 3.70 7.74 -4.40
C LEU A 358 3.48 7.50 -2.91
N ASP A 359 4.37 6.74 -2.26
CA ASP A 359 4.29 6.49 -0.81
C ASP A 359 4.54 7.78 0.00
N GLU A 360 5.45 8.65 -0.44
CA GLU A 360 5.66 10.00 0.12
C GLU A 360 4.39 10.85 0.02
N ILE A 361 3.77 10.92 -1.16
CA ILE A 361 2.53 11.67 -1.38
C ILE A 361 1.38 11.12 -0.51
N LYS A 362 1.27 9.79 -0.39
CA LYS A 362 0.24 9.15 0.42
C LYS A 362 0.38 9.51 1.90
N LYS A 363 1.60 9.48 2.45
CA LYS A 363 1.88 9.92 3.83
C LYS A 363 1.43 11.36 4.06
N LEU A 364 1.76 12.27 3.14
CA LEU A 364 1.35 13.68 3.25
C LEU A 364 -0.18 13.84 3.17
N GLN A 365 -0.86 13.06 2.31
CA GLN A 365 -2.32 13.06 2.24
C GLN A 365 -2.98 12.56 3.52
N ASP A 366 -2.41 11.55 4.16
CA ASP A 366 -2.95 11.02 5.41
C ASP A 366 -2.74 12.01 6.57
N ILE A 367 -1.58 12.68 6.64
CA ILE A 367 -1.38 13.82 7.57
C ILE A 367 -2.43 14.90 7.32
N ILE A 368 -2.69 15.27 6.07
CA ILE A 368 -3.72 16.27 5.73
C ILE A 368 -5.12 15.88 6.24
N LYS A 369 -5.50 14.61 6.13
CA LYS A 369 -6.81 14.12 6.61
C LYS A 369 -6.92 14.17 8.12
N ASP A 370 -5.84 13.81 8.82
CA ASP A 370 -5.78 13.83 10.28
C ASP A 370 -5.70 15.26 10.84
N PHE A 371 -5.25 16.23 10.04
CA PHE A 371 -5.05 17.61 10.48
C PHE A 371 -6.38 18.38 10.65
N PRO A 372 -6.66 18.95 11.84
CA PRO A 372 -7.88 19.74 12.06
C PRO A 372 -8.03 20.90 11.09
N SER A 373 -9.18 20.97 10.43
CA SER A 373 -9.40 21.97 9.36
C SER A 373 -9.32 23.43 9.81
N ALA A 374 -9.44 23.68 11.12
CA ALA A 374 -9.30 25.00 11.74
C ALA A 374 -7.87 25.55 11.68
N TYR A 375 -6.86 24.69 11.66
CA TYR A 375 -5.45 25.10 11.66
C TYR A 375 -5.03 25.70 10.32
N PHE A 376 -5.67 25.34 9.21
CA PHE A 376 -5.40 25.98 7.90
C PHE A 376 -5.89 27.45 7.81
N ASN A 377 -6.63 27.91 8.82
CA ASN A 377 -7.12 29.28 8.94
C ASN A 377 -6.42 30.06 10.06
N LYS A 378 -5.20 29.65 10.44
CA LYS A 378 -4.38 30.33 11.44
C LYS A 378 -2.91 30.29 11.03
N ASN A 379 -2.09 31.17 11.61
CA ASN A 379 -0.65 31.01 11.51
C ASN A 379 -0.21 29.83 12.39
N ILE A 380 0.73 29.02 11.90
CA ILE A 380 1.15 27.80 12.59
C ILE A 380 2.66 27.81 12.81
N LEU A 381 3.09 27.35 13.98
CA LEU A 381 4.48 27.02 14.28
C LEU A 381 4.60 25.52 14.59
N PHE A 382 5.36 24.81 13.77
CA PHE A 382 5.75 23.42 13.98
C PHE A 382 7.10 23.36 14.68
N LEU A 383 7.20 22.58 15.74
CA LEU A 383 8.42 22.32 16.52
C LEU A 383 8.81 20.83 16.42
N GLU A 384 10.03 20.46 16.78
CA GLU A 384 10.49 19.07 16.72
C GLU A 384 10.02 18.24 17.90
N GLY A 385 10.06 18.80 19.11
CA GLY A 385 9.73 18.09 20.34
C GLY A 385 9.10 18.93 21.44
N GLU A 386 8.74 18.27 22.53
CA GLU A 386 8.12 18.93 23.69
C GLU A 386 9.12 19.82 24.45
N SER A 387 10.42 19.46 24.47
CA SER A 387 11.47 20.33 25.02
C SER A 387 11.47 21.69 24.34
N ASP A 388 11.37 21.72 23.01
CA ASP A 388 11.27 22.97 22.24
C ASP A 388 10.06 23.78 22.65
N LYS A 389 8.90 23.13 22.78
CA LYS A 389 7.65 23.80 23.15
C LYS A 389 7.71 24.39 24.56
N ILE A 390 8.24 23.66 25.54
CA ILE A 390 8.41 24.13 26.92
C ILE A 390 9.24 25.41 26.94
N ILE A 391 10.38 25.40 26.26
CA ILE A 391 11.25 26.59 26.18
C ILE A 391 10.57 27.72 25.43
N PHE A 392 9.96 27.43 24.27
CA PHE A 392 9.35 28.46 23.42
C PHE A 392 8.18 29.15 24.12
N GLU A 393 7.29 28.39 24.76
CA GLU A 393 6.18 28.96 25.54
C GLU A 393 6.68 29.78 26.73
N SER A 394 7.75 29.34 27.39
CA SER A 394 8.33 30.06 28.54
C SER A 394 8.99 31.38 28.11
N VAL A 395 9.70 31.36 26.98
CA VAL A 395 10.27 32.57 26.36
C VAL A 395 9.17 33.55 25.98
N LEU A 396 8.09 33.09 25.34
CA LEU A 396 6.97 33.96 24.95
C LEU A 396 6.24 34.57 26.15
N LYS A 397 6.05 33.81 27.24
CA LYS A 397 5.47 34.33 28.50
C LYS A 397 6.32 35.45 29.09
N ASN A 398 7.64 35.28 29.15
CA ASN A 398 8.55 36.31 29.66
C ASN A 398 8.58 37.57 28.80
N LEU A 399 8.29 37.44 27.51
CA LEU A 399 8.30 38.55 26.56
C LEU A 399 6.98 39.33 26.47
N ASN A 400 5.94 38.93 27.24
CA ASN A 400 4.61 39.57 27.27
C ASN A 400 4.01 39.83 25.86
N GLN A 401 4.15 38.87 24.95
CA GLN A 401 3.70 39.02 23.56
C GLN A 401 2.39 38.30 23.28
N GLU A 402 1.44 39.00 22.67
CA GLU A 402 0.25 38.38 22.11
C GLU A 402 0.63 37.48 20.94
N GLN A 403 0.32 36.19 21.08
CA GLN A 403 0.62 35.17 20.08
C GLN A 403 -0.47 35.17 19.01
N ASN A 404 -0.14 35.50 17.76
CA ASN A 404 -1.06 35.38 16.63
C ASN A 404 -0.78 34.10 15.80
N PHE A 405 -0.29 33.04 16.45
CA PHE A 405 -0.02 31.74 15.85
C PHE A 405 -0.30 30.61 16.84
N GLU A 406 -0.56 29.41 16.32
CA GLU A 406 -0.79 28.20 17.10
C GLU A 406 0.43 27.28 17.00
N ILE A 407 0.90 26.77 18.15
CA ILE A 407 2.03 25.84 18.22
C ILE A 407 1.47 24.42 18.07
N ILE A 408 2.02 23.66 17.13
CA ILE A 408 1.61 22.29 16.86
C ILE A 408 2.81 21.37 16.98
N LEU A 409 2.63 20.32 17.77
CA LEU A 409 3.51 19.15 17.85
C LEU A 409 2.79 17.96 17.23
N ASP A 410 3.55 17.06 16.62
CA ASP A 410 3.02 15.74 16.28
C ASP A 410 3.05 14.85 17.52
N ASP A 411 1.86 14.55 18.05
CA ASP A 411 1.67 13.70 19.23
C ASP A 411 2.08 12.23 18.99
N LYS A 412 2.17 11.79 17.72
CA LYS A 412 2.48 10.39 17.35
C LYS A 412 3.96 10.18 17.05
N SER A 413 4.65 11.20 16.57
CA SER A 413 6.04 11.10 16.09
C SER A 413 6.77 12.43 16.20
N ARG A 414 7.82 12.50 17.02
CA ARG A 414 8.62 13.72 17.26
C ARG A 414 9.93 13.72 16.46
N GLY A 415 10.45 14.91 16.16
CA GLY A 415 11.70 15.14 15.44
C GLY A 415 11.55 15.86 14.09
N ALA A 416 12.68 16.17 13.46
CA ALA A 416 12.74 16.98 12.24
C ALA A 416 11.92 16.49 11.04
N ASP A 417 11.88 15.17 10.76
CA ASP A 417 11.15 14.63 9.60
C ASP A 417 9.62 14.77 9.76
N PRO A 418 9.00 14.37 10.89
CA PRO A 418 7.61 14.68 11.18
C PRO A 418 7.26 16.16 11.05
N THR A 419 8.07 17.05 11.63
CA THR A 419 7.84 18.52 11.59
C THR A 419 7.79 19.04 10.16
N ILE A 420 8.72 18.60 9.29
CA ILE A 420 8.71 18.98 7.88
C ILE A 420 7.55 18.35 7.11
N ASN A 421 7.18 17.11 7.40
CA ASN A 421 6.02 16.48 6.75
C ASN A 421 4.72 17.25 7.06
N HIS A 422 4.56 17.76 8.28
CA HIS A 422 3.43 18.62 8.66
C HIS A 422 3.46 19.97 7.94
N LEU A 423 4.64 20.60 7.82
CA LEU A 423 4.79 21.83 7.04
C LEU A 423 4.44 21.62 5.56
N MET A 424 4.89 20.51 4.95
CA MET A 424 4.55 20.13 3.58
C MET A 424 3.05 19.85 3.43
N ALA A 425 2.45 19.10 4.36
CA ALA A 425 1.02 18.81 4.38
C ALA A 425 0.19 20.10 4.42
N TRP A 426 0.57 21.06 5.27
CA TRP A 426 -0.02 22.39 5.31
C TRP A 426 0.11 23.10 3.95
N ALA A 427 1.31 23.11 3.36
CA ALA A 427 1.56 23.74 2.05
C ALA A 427 0.76 23.10 0.90
N MET A 428 0.42 21.81 1.00
CA MET A 428 -0.33 21.07 -0.02
C MET A 428 -1.86 21.24 0.08
N HIS A 429 -2.37 21.66 1.24
CA HIS A 429 -3.81 21.73 1.50
C HIS A 429 -4.51 22.82 0.67
N PRO A 430 -5.68 22.56 0.03
CA PRO A 430 -6.34 23.53 -0.84
C PRO A 430 -6.67 24.89 -0.19
N LYS A 431 -7.10 24.89 1.08
CA LYS A 431 -7.49 26.12 1.80
C LYS A 431 -6.33 27.11 2.02
N THR A 432 -5.07 26.66 1.99
CA THR A 432 -3.91 27.57 2.20
C THR A 432 -3.65 28.51 1.02
N THR A 433 -4.22 28.23 -0.16
CA THR A 433 -4.17 29.14 -1.31
C THR A 433 -5.14 30.31 -1.24
N GLN A 434 -6.15 30.22 -0.37
CA GLN A 434 -7.21 31.23 -0.24
C GLN A 434 -6.99 32.18 0.94
N ASN A 435 -5.99 31.89 1.78
CA ASN A 435 -5.78 32.60 3.04
C ASN A 435 -4.38 33.24 3.09
N ASN A 436 -4.25 34.31 3.87
CA ASN A 436 -2.98 35.01 4.11
C ASN A 436 -2.16 34.44 5.29
N PHE A 437 -2.56 33.29 5.83
CA PHE A 437 -1.86 32.67 6.95
C PHE A 437 -0.53 32.07 6.53
N LYS A 438 0.37 31.93 7.49
CA LYS A 438 1.74 31.44 7.28
C LYS A 438 2.05 30.29 8.22
N ALA A 439 2.88 29.35 7.75
CA ALA A 439 3.35 28.23 8.55
C ALA A 439 4.88 28.21 8.65
N PHE A 440 5.37 27.89 9.84
CA PHE A 440 6.79 27.88 10.14
C PHE A 440 7.17 26.54 10.73
N ALA A 441 8.37 26.05 10.39
CA ALA A 441 8.99 24.95 11.11
C ALA A 441 10.29 25.45 11.73
N ILE A 442 10.49 25.18 13.01
CA ILE A 442 11.80 25.35 13.66
C ILE A 442 12.43 23.97 13.73
N LEU A 443 13.66 23.89 13.25
CA LEU A 443 14.45 22.67 13.25
C LEU A 443 15.82 22.89 13.88
N ASP A 444 16.33 21.82 14.47
CA ASP A 444 17.71 21.71 14.89
C ASP A 444 18.65 21.79 13.68
N SER A 445 19.87 22.23 13.92
CA SER A 445 20.90 22.37 12.88
C SER A 445 21.77 21.11 12.75
N ASP A 446 21.27 19.97 13.21
CA ASP A 446 21.94 18.68 13.15
C ASP A 446 21.70 17.99 11.79
N ASP A 447 22.24 16.77 11.65
CA ASP A 447 22.12 16.00 10.40
C ASP A 447 20.65 15.68 10.05
N ALA A 448 19.80 15.44 11.05
CA ALA A 448 18.38 15.18 10.84
C ALA A 448 17.66 16.42 10.33
N GLY A 449 17.88 17.59 10.95
CA GLY A 449 17.36 18.87 10.52
C GLY A 449 17.83 19.26 9.11
N GLN A 450 19.11 19.09 8.78
CA GLN A 450 19.60 19.35 7.42
C GLN A 450 18.95 18.45 6.36
N LYS A 451 18.77 17.15 6.65
CA LYS A 451 18.05 16.22 5.75
C LYS A 451 16.60 16.64 5.54
N ALA A 452 15.91 17.02 6.61
CA ALA A 452 14.53 17.47 6.55
C ALA A 452 14.37 18.77 5.72
N ILE A 453 15.31 19.72 5.87
CA ILE A 453 15.35 20.94 5.05
C ILE A 453 15.54 20.62 3.57
N GLN A 454 16.46 19.70 3.25
CA GLN A 454 16.70 19.31 1.87
C GLN A 454 15.44 18.66 1.27
N LYS A 455 14.79 17.77 2.02
CA LYS A 455 13.52 17.17 1.65
C LYS A 455 12.46 18.22 1.30
N PHE A 456 12.32 19.27 2.10
CA PHE A 456 11.38 20.37 1.81
C PHE A 456 11.72 21.14 0.54
N LYS A 457 13.01 21.42 0.29
CA LYS A 457 13.44 22.08 -0.94
C LYS A 457 13.14 21.24 -2.17
N ASP A 458 13.43 19.93 -2.11
CA ASP A 458 13.18 19.01 -3.20
C ASP A 458 11.67 18.87 -3.47
N ALA A 459 10.86 18.76 -2.42
CA ALA A 459 9.41 18.73 -2.54
C ALA A 459 8.86 20.04 -3.14
N ALA A 460 9.39 21.19 -2.74
CA ALA A 460 8.96 22.47 -3.30
C ALA A 460 9.38 22.68 -4.76
N HIS A 461 10.47 22.06 -5.21
CA HIS A 461 10.84 22.05 -6.62
C HIS A 461 9.88 21.18 -7.45
N ASN A 462 9.52 20.00 -6.92
CA ASN A 462 8.80 18.98 -7.68
C ASN A 462 7.27 19.07 -7.55
N ILE A 463 6.75 19.66 -6.47
CA ILE A 463 5.32 19.76 -6.18
C ILE A 463 4.88 21.21 -6.37
N GLN A 464 4.19 21.49 -7.48
CA GLN A 464 3.77 22.84 -7.88
C GLN A 464 2.99 23.60 -6.79
N ARG A 465 2.19 22.91 -5.97
CA ARG A 465 1.46 23.54 -4.86
C ARG A 465 2.39 24.02 -3.76
N ILE A 466 3.33 23.19 -3.33
CA ILE A 466 4.34 23.56 -2.33
C ILE A 466 5.17 24.72 -2.86
N ASN A 467 5.56 24.68 -4.15
CA ASN A 467 6.24 25.79 -4.82
C ASN A 467 5.48 27.12 -4.67
N LYS A 468 4.19 27.14 -5.01
CA LYS A 468 3.34 28.34 -4.89
C LYS A 468 3.25 28.85 -3.45
N GLN A 469 3.23 27.94 -2.47
CA GLN A 469 3.15 28.26 -1.04
C GLN A 469 4.51 28.50 -0.36
N GLN A 470 5.63 28.44 -1.08
CA GLN A 470 6.96 28.74 -0.51
C GLN A 470 7.04 30.14 0.09
N LYS A 471 6.28 31.12 -0.40
CA LYS A 471 6.25 32.47 0.16
C LYS A 471 5.59 32.55 1.54
N ASN A 472 4.70 31.60 1.84
CA ASN A 472 3.92 31.51 3.08
C ASN A 472 4.44 30.42 4.03
N THR A 473 5.45 29.67 3.62
CA THR A 473 6.11 28.65 4.44
C THR A 473 7.56 29.04 4.68
N LYS A 474 8.07 28.83 5.90
CA LYS A 474 9.46 29.12 6.20
C LYS A 474 10.03 28.14 7.21
N ILE A 475 11.26 27.71 6.95
CA ILE A 475 12.02 26.88 7.87
C ILE A 475 13.07 27.75 8.56
N ILE A 476 13.12 27.68 9.88
CA ILE A 476 14.07 28.39 10.73
C ILE A 476 14.99 27.34 11.35
N THR A 477 16.29 27.62 11.39
CA THR A 477 17.29 26.75 12.04
C THR A 477 18.08 27.52 13.06
N PHE A 478 18.56 26.83 14.09
CA PHE A 478 19.38 27.42 15.16
C PHE A 478 20.82 27.83 14.76
N LYS A 479 21.17 27.83 13.46
CA LYS A 479 22.53 28.15 12.93
C LYS A 479 23.11 29.49 13.39
N LYS A 480 22.29 30.49 13.75
CA LYS A 480 22.73 31.85 14.10
C LYS A 480 22.77 32.14 15.61
N ALA A 481 23.08 31.15 16.44
CA ALA A 481 23.28 31.38 17.88
C ALA A 481 24.55 32.19 18.14
N ASN A 482 24.36 33.43 18.62
CA ASN A 482 25.43 34.35 18.98
C ASN A 482 25.81 34.19 20.46
N ILE A 483 26.19 32.97 20.82
CA ILE A 483 26.56 32.62 22.20
C ILE A 483 28.08 32.52 22.25
N ASN A 484 28.71 33.21 23.21
CA ASN A 484 30.17 33.32 23.30
C ASN A 484 30.89 31.96 23.27
N ILE A 485 30.34 30.95 23.94
CA ILE A 485 30.93 29.59 23.96
C ILE A 485 30.78 28.89 22.61
N LEU A 486 29.60 28.95 21.97
CA LEU A 486 29.37 28.37 20.65
C LEU A 486 30.17 29.09 19.56
N ASN A 487 30.40 30.39 19.68
CA ASN A 487 31.25 31.17 18.76
C ASN A 487 32.72 30.75 18.85
N ARG A 488 33.22 30.44 20.06
CA ARG A 488 34.56 29.89 20.26
C ARG A 488 34.70 28.47 19.72
N ILE A 489 33.66 27.65 19.89
CA ILE A 489 33.62 26.30 19.30
C ILE A 489 33.61 26.41 17.77
N LYS A 490 32.73 27.24 17.19
CA LYS A 490 32.62 27.45 15.74
C LYS A 490 33.88 28.02 15.08
N SER A 491 34.64 28.85 15.77
CA SER A 491 35.88 29.42 15.21
C SER A 491 36.95 28.35 14.98
N LYS A 492 36.87 27.22 15.69
CA LYS A 492 37.80 26.09 15.60
C LYS A 492 37.16 24.84 14.94
N LEU A 493 35.84 24.71 14.96
CA LEU A 493 35.06 23.59 14.42
C LEU A 493 33.91 24.11 13.55
N SER A 494 34.06 24.03 12.22
CA SER A 494 33.08 24.59 11.28
C SER A 494 31.74 23.84 11.21
N ASP A 495 31.74 22.53 11.49
CA ASP A 495 30.59 21.63 11.28
C ASP A 495 29.96 21.13 12.59
N PHE A 496 30.07 21.91 13.68
CA PHE A 496 29.46 21.55 14.96
C PHE A 496 27.92 21.64 14.90
N PRO A 497 27.18 20.54 15.17
CA PRO A 497 25.72 20.56 15.18
C PRO A 497 25.20 21.39 16.35
N ILE A 498 24.16 22.19 16.11
CA ILE A 498 23.52 23.01 17.15
C ILE A 498 22.04 22.66 17.17
N GLY A 499 21.61 21.96 18.21
CA GLY A 499 20.22 21.88 18.62
C GLY A 499 19.89 22.95 19.65
N LEU A 500 18.65 22.91 20.14
CA LEU A 500 18.20 23.80 21.21
C LEU A 500 19.02 23.61 22.49
N GLU A 501 19.41 22.39 22.83
CA GLU A 501 20.05 22.12 24.11
C GLU A 501 21.50 22.61 24.19
N GLU A 502 22.20 22.72 23.05
CA GLU A 502 23.54 23.34 22.98
C GLU A 502 23.52 24.85 23.29
N ILE A 503 22.34 25.47 23.35
CA ILE A 503 22.17 26.89 23.70
C ILE A 503 22.07 27.07 25.22
N TYR A 504 21.79 26.00 25.97
CA TYR A 504 21.68 26.09 27.42
C TYR A 504 23.02 26.45 28.07
N PRO A 505 22.98 27.22 29.17
CA PRO A 505 24.20 27.63 29.87
C PRO A 505 24.90 26.44 30.55
N ILE A 506 26.19 26.60 30.89
CA ILE A 506 27.06 25.52 31.36
C ILE A 506 26.55 24.85 32.65
N GLU A 507 25.84 25.59 33.50
CA GLU A 507 25.22 25.12 34.73
C GLU A 507 24.24 23.98 34.46
N VAL A 508 23.47 24.09 33.37
CA VAL A 508 22.49 23.07 32.94
C VAL A 508 23.21 21.82 32.44
N TRP A 509 24.32 21.99 31.72
CA TRP A 509 25.16 20.87 31.26
C TRP A 509 25.87 20.16 32.42
N ARG A 510 26.32 20.90 33.45
CA ARG A 510 26.86 20.32 34.69
C ARG A 510 25.80 19.52 35.43
N TYR A 511 24.57 20.03 35.50
CA TYR A 511 23.44 19.30 36.06
C TYR A 511 23.14 18.01 35.29
N ALA A 512 23.07 18.08 33.95
CA ALA A 512 22.88 16.89 33.10
C ALA A 512 23.96 15.82 33.34
N LYS A 513 25.22 16.26 33.50
CA LYS A 513 26.35 15.36 33.81
C LYS A 513 26.18 14.68 35.17
N GLN A 514 25.76 15.43 36.20
CA GLN A 514 25.52 14.89 37.54
C GLN A 514 24.38 13.86 37.55
N GLN A 515 23.34 14.07 36.75
CA GLN A 515 22.22 13.14 36.61
C GLN A 515 22.53 11.95 35.68
N GLY A 516 23.70 11.92 35.04
CA GLY A 516 24.07 10.86 34.09
C GLY A 516 23.27 10.90 32.78
N TRP A 517 22.78 12.07 32.37
CA TRP A 517 21.96 12.23 31.16
C TRP A 517 22.78 12.54 29.90
N LEU A 518 24.10 12.60 30.01
CA LEU A 518 25.01 12.85 28.91
C LEU A 518 25.57 11.55 28.35
N ILE A 519 25.57 11.44 27.02
CA ILE A 519 26.20 10.34 26.27
C ILE A 519 27.31 10.89 25.37
N GLU A 520 28.36 10.10 25.15
CA GLU A 520 29.43 10.49 24.24
C GLU A 520 28.92 10.58 22.79
N ARG A 521 29.32 11.64 22.08
CA ARG A 521 28.96 11.84 20.68
C ARG A 521 29.65 10.79 19.81
N ARG A 522 28.85 9.98 19.10
CA ARG A 522 29.34 8.94 18.19
C ARG A 522 30.14 9.49 16.99
N ASN A 523 29.93 10.76 16.65
CA ASN A 523 30.46 11.42 15.45
C ASN A 523 31.61 12.41 15.74
N LEU A 524 32.33 12.27 16.86
CA LEU A 524 33.45 13.16 17.21
C LEU A 524 34.49 13.32 16.08
N ASN A 525 34.79 12.24 15.37
CA ASN A 525 35.76 12.22 14.26
C ASN A 525 35.28 12.98 13.00
N SER A 526 33.98 13.16 12.79
CA SER A 526 33.47 13.93 11.65
C SER A 526 33.33 15.42 11.97
N ILE A 527 33.04 15.76 13.23
CA ILE A 527 32.95 17.14 13.73
C ILE A 527 34.34 17.78 13.76
N VAL A 528 35.34 17.04 14.22
CA VAL A 528 36.75 17.45 14.20
C VAL A 528 37.36 16.98 12.88
N SER A 529 37.26 17.80 11.83
CA SER A 529 37.74 17.42 10.50
C SER A 529 39.21 16.95 10.51
N LYS A 530 39.56 16.00 9.63
CA LYS A 530 40.97 15.56 9.42
C LYS A 530 41.91 16.68 8.97
N LYS A 531 41.39 17.84 8.55
CA LYS A 531 42.21 19.02 8.22
C LYS A 531 42.70 19.78 9.47
N ASN A 532 42.06 19.58 10.62
CA ASN A 532 42.37 20.27 11.87
C ASN A 532 43.26 19.45 12.81
N THR A 533 43.47 18.16 12.49
CA THR A 533 44.29 17.25 13.29
C THR A 533 45.59 16.94 12.54
N ASP A 534 46.71 17.10 13.23
CA ASP A 534 48.00 16.63 12.74
C ASP A 534 47.95 15.09 12.66
N ASN A 535 48.51 14.47 11.61
CA ASN A 535 48.38 13.03 11.33
C ASN A 535 48.89 12.09 12.47
N SER A 536 49.44 12.64 13.54
CA SER A 536 50.01 11.96 14.71
C SER A 536 49.17 12.06 16.00
N LYS A 537 48.11 12.89 16.05
CA LYS A 537 47.33 13.13 17.28
C LYS A 537 45.92 12.54 17.22
N SER A 538 45.44 11.99 18.35
CA SER A 538 44.05 11.52 18.45
C SER A 538 43.09 12.70 18.56
N VAL A 539 41.81 12.50 18.20
CA VAL A 539 40.76 13.54 18.30
C VAL A 539 40.58 14.02 19.74
N ASN A 540 40.73 13.13 20.72
CA ASN A 540 40.65 13.49 22.14
C ASN A 540 41.82 14.36 22.58
N ASP A 541 43.04 14.08 22.09
CA ASP A 541 44.21 14.91 22.40
C ASP A 541 44.09 16.30 21.81
N PHE A 542 43.57 16.41 20.58
CA PHE A 542 43.28 17.69 19.96
C PHE A 542 42.25 18.50 20.76
N ILE A 543 41.20 17.85 21.26
CA ILE A 543 40.17 18.52 22.06
C ILE A 543 40.76 19.04 23.37
N ASN A 544 41.52 18.20 24.08
CA ASN A 544 42.14 18.56 25.37
C ASN A 544 43.17 19.69 25.26
N GLU A 545 43.87 19.79 24.12
CA GLU A 545 44.88 20.84 23.91
C GLU A 545 44.26 22.18 23.48
N ASN A 546 43.09 22.17 22.84
CA ASN A 546 42.54 23.36 22.17
C ASN A 546 41.30 23.95 22.82
N PHE A 547 40.65 23.25 23.75
CA PHE A 547 39.41 23.66 24.39
C PHE A 547 39.53 23.58 25.92
N ASN A 548 38.75 24.39 26.63
CA ASN A 548 38.70 24.32 28.11
C ASN A 548 37.69 23.26 28.58
N ASP A 549 37.74 22.90 29.87
CA ASP A 549 36.86 21.88 30.49
C ASP A 549 35.35 22.11 30.23
N GLU A 550 34.93 23.37 30.07
CA GLU A 550 33.54 23.72 29.77
C GLU A 550 33.20 23.44 28.31
N GLU A 551 34.03 23.89 27.37
CA GLU A 551 33.91 23.64 25.93
C GLU A 551 34.01 22.15 25.60
N GLU A 552 34.88 21.41 26.29
CA GLU A 552 34.99 19.95 26.16
C GLU A 552 33.67 19.24 26.44
N LEU A 553 32.89 19.74 27.42
CA LEU A 553 31.63 19.12 27.80
C LEU A 553 30.60 19.17 26.66
N TYR A 554 30.50 20.31 25.95
CA TYR A 554 29.63 20.46 24.78
C TYR A 554 30.12 19.64 23.58
N ILE A 555 31.44 19.52 23.41
CA ILE A 555 32.05 18.85 22.26
C ILE A 555 31.97 17.33 22.39
N LYS A 556 32.38 16.77 23.55
CA LYS A 556 32.48 15.32 23.77
C LYS A 556 31.12 14.67 23.97
N TYR A 557 30.16 15.40 24.54
CA TYR A 557 28.89 14.84 24.96
C TYR A 557 27.70 15.49 24.23
N GLN A 558 26.62 14.73 24.16
CA GLN A 558 25.28 15.20 23.81
C GLN A 558 24.29 14.68 24.85
N ILE A 559 23.12 15.31 24.94
CA ILE A 559 22.06 14.84 25.83
C ILE A 559 21.48 13.55 25.24
N ASP A 560 21.26 12.57 26.09
CA ASP A 560 20.64 11.31 25.71
C ASP A 560 19.15 11.53 25.39
N ASP A 561 18.74 11.17 24.18
CA ASP A 561 17.36 11.20 23.70
C ASP A 561 16.49 10.08 24.30
N GLY A 562 17.07 9.20 25.12
CA GLY A 562 16.37 8.06 25.71
C GLY A 562 15.16 8.42 26.58
N ASP A 563 14.12 7.59 26.49
CA ASP A 563 12.95 7.64 27.37
C ASP A 563 13.32 7.18 28.79
N ASN A 564 12.79 7.88 29.79
CA ASN A 564 12.88 7.66 31.23
C ASN A 564 13.97 8.46 31.96
N VAL A 565 13.52 9.56 32.56
CA VAL A 565 14.17 10.19 33.71
C VAL A 565 13.96 9.35 34.98
N ASN A 566 12.81 8.67 35.09
CA ASN A 566 12.47 7.70 36.14
C ASN A 566 11.55 6.58 35.61
N LEU A 567 11.59 5.39 36.24
CA LEU A 567 10.63 4.29 36.01
C LEU A 567 9.21 4.74 36.42
N GLY A 568 8.46 5.34 35.49
CA GLY A 568 7.08 5.80 35.70
C GLY A 568 6.74 7.18 35.15
N SER A 569 7.72 7.99 34.74
CA SER A 569 7.47 9.29 34.07
C SER A 569 7.50 9.12 32.55
N ARG A 570 6.47 9.58 31.83
CA ARG A 570 6.47 9.72 30.35
C ARG A 570 7.43 10.80 29.83
N GLN A 571 8.21 11.42 30.71
CA GLN A 571 9.04 12.57 30.42
C GLN A 571 10.42 12.11 29.93
N ASN A 572 10.83 12.60 28.76
CA ASN A 572 12.17 12.34 28.24
C ASN A 572 13.21 13.26 28.90
N ARG A 573 14.50 12.94 28.78
CA ARG A 573 15.57 13.69 29.48
C ARG A 573 15.70 15.14 28.98
N LYS A 574 15.46 15.39 27.69
CA LYS A 574 15.43 16.73 27.10
C LYS A 574 14.30 17.59 27.67
N GLU A 575 13.11 17.03 27.87
CA GLU A 575 11.97 17.69 28.51
C GLU A 575 12.27 18.05 29.96
N ALA A 576 12.79 17.10 30.74
CA ALA A 576 13.15 17.39 32.13
C ALA A 576 14.22 18.47 32.24
N LEU A 577 15.18 18.49 31.30
CA LEU A 577 16.18 19.54 31.22
C LEU A 577 15.56 20.90 30.86
N ALA A 578 14.59 20.93 29.93
CA ALA A 578 13.84 22.14 29.59
C ALA A 578 13.07 22.69 30.80
N HIS A 579 12.43 21.83 31.60
CA HIS A 579 11.81 22.24 32.87
C HIS A 579 12.84 22.81 33.85
N TYR A 580 13.99 22.15 34.01
CA TYR A 580 15.06 22.63 34.88
C TYR A 580 15.56 24.03 34.48
N VAL A 581 15.69 24.29 33.17
CA VAL A 581 16.04 25.62 32.63
C VAL A 581 15.01 26.68 33.05
N VAL A 582 13.72 26.36 32.93
CA VAL A 582 12.62 27.28 33.26
C VAL A 582 12.52 27.52 34.77
N GLU A 583 12.59 26.45 35.58
CA GLU A 583 12.45 26.52 37.04
C GLU A 583 13.58 27.30 37.74
N ASN A 584 14.79 27.28 37.17
CA ASN A 584 15.97 27.95 37.73
C ASN A 584 16.30 29.28 37.03
N ASP A 585 15.37 29.81 36.23
CA ASP A 585 15.47 31.09 35.53
C ASP A 585 16.72 31.24 34.62
N TYR A 586 17.14 30.14 34.00
CA TYR A 586 18.24 30.12 33.01
C TYR A 586 17.80 30.59 31.61
N LEU A 587 16.67 31.30 31.51
CA LEU A 587 16.06 31.71 30.25
C LEU A 587 16.70 32.95 29.62
N SER A 588 17.47 33.75 30.36
CA SER A 588 18.03 35.04 29.88
C SER A 588 18.84 34.90 28.57
N ASN A 589 19.83 34.00 28.55
CA ASN A 589 20.65 33.72 27.35
C ASN A 589 19.81 33.16 26.19
N ILE A 590 18.78 32.40 26.51
CA ILE A 590 17.87 31.77 25.56
C ILE A 590 16.96 32.86 24.94
N ILE A 591 16.43 33.76 25.76
CA ILE A 591 15.60 34.89 25.32
C ILE A 591 16.37 35.79 24.36
N ASP A 592 17.61 36.17 24.68
CA ASP A 592 18.45 36.99 23.79
C ASP A 592 18.72 36.30 22.45
N PHE A 593 18.92 34.98 22.49
CA PHE A 593 19.06 34.17 21.29
C PHE A 593 17.76 34.13 20.47
N PHE A 594 16.62 33.83 21.11
CA PHE A 594 15.33 33.81 20.43
C PHE A 594 15.00 35.18 19.84
N GLN A 595 15.23 36.28 20.57
CA GLN A 595 15.05 37.65 20.09
C GLN A 595 15.87 37.94 18.83
N SER A 596 17.16 37.61 18.85
CA SER A 596 18.08 37.93 17.74
C SER A 596 17.90 37.02 16.51
N ALA A 597 17.67 35.72 16.69
CA ALA A 597 17.72 34.73 15.61
C ALA A 597 16.35 34.26 15.10
N VAL A 598 15.37 34.12 16.02
CA VAL A 598 14.08 33.47 15.75
C VAL A 598 12.95 34.50 15.68
N LEU A 599 12.75 35.26 16.75
CA LEU A 599 11.73 36.31 16.85
C LEU A 599 11.98 37.43 15.84
N SER A 600 13.21 37.90 15.61
CA SER A 600 13.49 38.87 14.53
C SER A 600 12.98 38.40 13.15
N GLN A 601 13.04 37.08 12.89
CA GLN A 601 12.52 36.46 11.68
C GLN A 601 11.02 36.19 11.72
N VAL A 602 10.43 36.06 12.90
CA VAL A 602 8.98 35.88 13.11
C VAL A 602 8.27 37.26 13.06
N TYR A 603 8.84 38.30 13.66
CA TYR A 603 8.42 39.72 13.60
C TYR A 603 8.48 40.30 12.19
N ARG A 604 9.58 40.09 11.47
CA ARG A 604 9.73 40.59 10.09
C ARG A 604 8.65 40.05 9.14
N TYR A 605 7.98 38.98 9.55
CA TYR A 605 6.88 38.33 8.82
C TYR A 605 5.49 38.55 9.46
N ARG A 606 5.38 39.44 10.46
CA ARG A 606 4.15 39.87 11.16
C ARG A 606 3.37 38.74 11.86
N LEU A 607 4.05 37.92 12.66
CA LEU A 607 3.40 36.84 13.45
C LEU A 607 3.16 37.21 14.91
N ILE A 608 3.87 38.23 15.37
CA ILE A 608 3.73 38.85 16.67
C ILE A 608 3.65 40.34 16.36
N ASP A 609 2.64 41.03 16.88
CA ASP A 609 2.58 42.47 16.73
C ASP A 609 3.79 43.07 17.46
N ALA A 610 4.52 43.93 16.76
CA ALA A 610 5.59 44.68 17.41
C ALA A 610 4.94 45.47 18.55
N ALA A 611 5.33 45.20 19.80
CA ALA A 611 4.96 46.06 20.91
C ALA A 611 5.40 47.48 20.52
N ILE A 612 4.42 48.40 20.46
CA ILE A 612 4.63 49.81 20.18
C ILE A 612 5.51 50.43 21.27
#